data_AF-A0A8B8C149-F1
#
_entry.id   AF-A0A8B8C149-F1
#
_cell.length_a   1.000
_cell.length_b   1.000
_cell.length_c   1.000
_cell.angle_alpha   90.00
_cell.angle_beta   90.00
_cell.angle_gamma   90.00
#
_symmetry.space_group_name_H-M   'P 1'
#
loop_
_entity.id
_entity.type
_entity.pdbx_description
1 polymer ?
#
loop_
_entity_poly.entity_id
_entity_poly.type
_entity_poly.pdbx_seq_one_letter_code
_entity_poly.pdbx_strand_id
1 'polypeptide(L)'
;MDFAKLDMEVRDPNNVNDHLKTSFEDVIAEVDGTHSLDCIWKASYCCFDGCKGLCYNIAAFFCGILIAMVWGIQFAGITFAHVWFITPILRVCMIHCNLCQKTFGTAVNCCCAPCCEVFSLLFSNIRIEKK
;
A
#
# COMPACT_ATOMS: atom_id res chain seq x y z
N MET A 1 11.83 16.51 -16.54
CA MET A 1 11.76 16.32 -15.08
C MET A 1 11.14 17.58 -14.53
N ASP A 2 9.92 17.50 -14.01
CA ASP A 2 9.18 18.68 -13.56
C ASP A 2 9.52 18.95 -12.10
N PHE A 3 10.60 19.71 -11.89
CA PHE A 3 11.04 20.10 -10.55
C PHE A 3 10.02 21.01 -9.83
N ALA A 4 9.05 21.57 -10.54
CA ALA A 4 8.02 22.42 -9.94
C ALA A 4 6.99 21.65 -9.09
N LYS A 5 6.93 20.32 -9.23
CA LYS A 5 6.03 19.45 -8.44
C LYS A 5 6.69 18.80 -7.22
N LEU A 6 7.99 19.00 -7.02
CA LEU A 6 8.68 18.42 -5.88
C LEU A 6 8.48 19.33 -4.66
N ASP A 7 7.83 18.80 -3.63
CA ASP A 7 7.67 19.49 -2.35
C ASP A 7 8.99 19.46 -1.57
N MET A 8 9.50 20.65 -1.24
CA MET A 8 10.77 20.82 -0.53
C MET A 8 10.60 20.89 0.99
N GLU A 9 9.38 21.17 1.46
CA GLU A 9 9.02 21.30 2.87
C GLU A 9 8.51 19.96 3.42
N VAL A 10 7.54 19.34 2.74
CA VAL A 10 6.98 18.03 3.12
C VAL A 10 7.61 16.93 2.28
N ARG A 11 8.68 16.32 2.82
CA ARG A 11 9.41 15.24 2.13
C ARG A 11 8.82 13.84 2.32
N ASP A 12 7.84 13.67 3.20
CA ASP A 12 7.10 12.41 3.42
C ASP A 12 5.57 12.61 3.36
N PRO A 13 5.00 12.96 2.20
CA PRO A 13 3.57 13.26 2.07
C PRO A 13 2.65 12.05 2.28
N ASN A 14 3.19 10.84 2.22
CA ASN A 14 2.42 9.59 2.40
C ASN A 14 2.65 8.95 3.78
N ASN A 15 3.37 9.62 4.68
CA ASN A 15 3.69 9.14 6.02
C ASN A 15 4.32 7.74 6.01
N VAL A 16 5.21 7.47 5.04
CA VAL A 16 5.91 6.18 4.91
C VAL A 16 6.75 5.90 6.15
N ASN A 17 7.26 6.95 6.78
CA ASN A 17 8.18 6.89 7.92
C ASN A 17 7.54 7.32 9.24
N ASP A 18 6.21 7.31 9.37
CA ASP A 18 5.49 7.76 10.59
C ASP A 18 5.93 7.03 11.89
N HIS A 19 6.40 5.80 11.73
CA HIS A 19 6.91 4.99 12.83
C HIS A 19 8.29 5.46 13.36
N LEU A 20 9.04 6.28 12.61
CA LEU A 20 10.37 6.77 12.97
C LEU A 20 10.26 8.05 13.82
N LYS A 21 10.00 7.88 15.11
CA LYS A 21 10.02 8.95 16.11
C LYS A 21 11.46 9.33 16.47
N THR A 22 11.97 10.40 15.86
CA THR A 22 13.39 10.81 15.99
C THR A 22 13.56 12.25 16.47
N SER A 23 12.50 12.87 16.96
CA SER A 23 12.54 14.19 17.60
C SER A 23 13.28 14.08 18.93
N PHE A 24 13.85 15.18 19.41
CA PHE A 24 14.60 15.18 20.68
C PHE A 24 13.74 14.64 21.82
N GLU A 25 12.51 15.11 21.92
CA GLU A 25 11.53 14.75 22.96
C GLU A 25 11.02 13.30 22.84
N ASP A 26 11.13 12.69 21.65
CA ASP A 26 10.79 11.27 21.45
C ASP A 26 11.89 10.33 21.95
N VAL A 27 13.15 10.80 21.99
CA VAL A 27 14.33 9.99 22.33
C VAL A 27 14.81 10.27 23.74
N ILE A 28 14.80 11.54 24.14
CA ILE A 28 15.24 12.04 25.44
C ILE A 28 14.10 12.88 26.01
N ALA A 29 13.49 12.39 27.08
CA ALA A 29 12.39 13.07 27.76
C ALA A 29 12.62 13.09 29.26
N GLU A 30 12.35 14.23 29.89
CA GLU A 30 12.31 14.39 31.34
C GLU A 30 10.87 14.25 31.83
N VAL A 31 10.67 13.64 33.00
CA VAL A 31 9.35 13.47 33.63
C VAL A 31 8.95 14.75 34.38
N ASP A 32 7.64 15.03 34.49
CA ASP A 32 7.09 16.28 35.07
C ASP A 32 7.55 16.60 36.51
N GLY A 33 8.13 15.63 37.23
CA GLY A 33 8.64 15.79 38.59
C GLY A 33 10.15 15.94 38.71
N THR A 34 10.92 15.89 37.62
CA THR A 34 12.38 15.95 37.65
C THR A 34 12.88 16.61 36.37
N HIS A 35 13.05 17.93 36.44
CA HIS A 35 13.58 18.73 35.34
C HIS A 35 15.03 19.12 35.61
N SER A 36 15.89 18.91 34.61
CA SER A 36 17.21 19.52 34.59
C SER A 36 17.07 21.04 34.44
N LEU A 37 18.17 21.76 34.70
CA LEU A 37 18.20 23.21 34.46
C LEU A 37 17.88 23.52 32.99
N ASP A 38 17.04 24.53 32.75
CA ASP A 38 16.61 24.96 31.41
C ASP A 38 17.77 25.20 30.44
N CYS A 39 18.91 25.68 30.93
CA CYS A 39 20.09 25.91 30.09
C CYS A 39 20.70 24.61 29.57
N ILE A 40 20.71 23.56 30.38
CA ILE A 40 21.24 22.23 30.04
C ILE A 40 20.28 21.56 29.06
N TRP A 41 18.97 21.69 29.31
CA TRP A 41 17.95 21.13 28.43
C TRP A 41 18.03 21.74 27.02
N LYS A 42 18.11 23.08 26.91
CA LYS A 42 18.26 23.77 25.62
C LYS A 42 19.58 23.46 24.92
N ALA A 43 20.69 23.39 25.66
CA ALA A 43 21.99 23.02 25.09
C ALA A 43 21.97 21.58 24.54
N SER A 44 21.33 20.67 25.26
CA SER A 44 21.15 19.27 24.85
C SER A 44 20.31 19.17 23.58
N TYR A 45 19.18 19.89 23.51
CA TYR A 45 18.35 19.97 22.30
C TYR A 45 19.14 20.46 21.09
N CYS A 46 19.84 21.59 21.23
CA CYS A 46 20.60 22.19 20.13
C CYS A 46 21.73 21.27 19.64
N CYS A 47 22.46 20.64 20.57
CA CYS A 47 23.51 19.68 20.24
C CYS A 47 22.94 18.45 19.51
N PHE A 48 21.84 17.87 20.04
CA PHE A 48 21.21 16.70 19.46
C PHE A 48 20.71 16.96 18.04
N ASP A 49 19.91 18.01 17.85
CA ASP A 49 19.33 18.31 16.54
C ASP A 49 20.39 18.70 15.51
N GLY A 50 21.38 19.50 15.92
CA GLY A 50 22.51 19.88 15.09
C GLY A 50 23.36 18.68 14.64
N CYS A 51 23.75 17.81 15.57
CA CYS A 51 24.52 16.60 15.24
C CYS A 51 23.71 15.63 14.37
N LYS A 52 22.43 15.41 14.69
CA LYS A 52 21.53 14.57 13.90
C LYS A 52 21.41 15.08 12.47
N GLY A 53 21.11 16.37 12.31
CA GLY A 53 20.97 17.00 11.00
C GLY A 53 22.26 16.94 10.18
N LEU A 54 23.41 17.22 10.79
CA LEU A 54 24.70 17.17 10.10
C LEU A 54 25.04 15.75 9.64
N CYS A 55 25.01 14.77 10.54
CA CYS A 55 25.33 13.37 10.22
C CYS A 55 24.38 12.81 9.16
N TYR A 56 23.07 13.10 9.29
CA TYR A 56 22.08 12.69 8.31
C TYR A 56 22.34 13.30 6.93
N ASN A 57 22.62 14.61 6.86
CA ASN A 57 22.87 15.29 5.59
C ASN A 57 24.16 14.79 4.92
N ILE A 58 25.21 14.50 5.69
CA ILE A 58 26.44 13.88 5.17
C ILE A 58 26.12 12.50 4.58
N ALA A 59 25.39 11.65 5.32
CA ALA A 59 25.01 10.34 4.83
C ALA A 59 24.12 10.43 3.58
N ALA A 60 23.15 11.35 3.55
CA ALA A 60 22.28 11.59 2.42
C ALA A 60 23.05 12.09 1.19
N PHE A 61 24.06 12.94 1.37
CA PHE A 61 24.88 13.44 0.28
C PHE A 61 25.70 12.31 -0.38
N PHE A 62 26.39 11.50 0.41
CA PHE A 62 27.26 10.45 -0.13
C PHE A 62 26.49 9.22 -0.61
N CYS A 63 25.47 8.79 0.14
CA CYS A 63 24.76 7.54 -0.10
C CYS A 63 23.37 7.74 -0.72
N GLY A 64 22.69 8.85 -0.39
CA GLY A 64 21.31 9.07 -0.78
C GLY A 64 21.09 9.11 -2.29
N ILE A 65 21.98 9.79 -3.04
CA ILE A 65 21.87 9.88 -4.50
C ILE A 65 22.06 8.50 -5.16
N LEU A 66 23.03 7.72 -4.69
CA LEU A 66 23.30 6.38 -5.22
C LEU A 66 22.13 5.44 -4.93
N ILE A 67 21.60 5.46 -3.72
CA ILE A 67 20.44 4.65 -3.33
C ILE A 67 19.20 5.06 -4.13
N ALA A 68 18.97 6.36 -4.32
CA ALA A 68 17.87 6.85 -5.14
C ALA A 68 17.96 6.36 -6.60
N MET A 69 19.17 6.32 -7.17
CA MET A 69 19.40 5.77 -8.51
C MET A 69 19.06 4.27 -8.58
N VAL A 70 19.50 3.48 -7.60
CA VAL A 70 19.23 2.04 -7.55
C VAL A 70 17.73 1.77 -7.50
N TRP A 71 17.00 2.47 -6.62
CA TRP A 71 15.54 2.32 -6.53
C TRP A 71 14.84 2.80 -7.80
N GLY A 72 15.29 3.89 -8.41
CA GLY A 72 14.75 4.37 -9.70
C GLY A 72 14.85 3.30 -10.80
N ILE A 73 16.01 2.64 -10.94
CA ILE A 73 16.20 1.56 -11.91
C ILE A 73 15.32 0.35 -11.57
N GLN A 74 15.23 -0.03 -10.30
CA GLN A 74 14.42 -1.16 -9.86
C GLN A 74 12.93 -0.95 -10.19
N PHE A 75 12.37 0.21 -9.86
CA PHE A 75 10.97 0.52 -10.14
C PHE A 75 10.70 0.68 -11.64
N ALA A 76 11.66 1.19 -12.43
CA ALA A 76 11.56 1.19 -13.88
C ALA A 76 11.45 -0.24 -14.44
N GLY A 77 12.30 -1.16 -13.96
CA GLY A 77 12.25 -2.58 -14.35
C GLY A 77 10.94 -3.26 -13.97
N ILE A 78 10.44 -3.04 -12.75
CA ILE A 78 9.14 -3.56 -12.30
C ILE A 78 8.01 -3.03 -13.20
N THR A 79 8.02 -1.73 -13.49
CA THR A 79 6.99 -1.09 -14.33
C THR A 79 7.03 -1.65 -15.75
N PHE A 80 8.22 -1.78 -16.33
CA PHE A 80 8.42 -2.39 -17.64
C PHE A 80 7.87 -3.82 -17.67
N ALA A 81 8.25 -4.65 -16.69
CA ALA A 81 7.77 -6.02 -16.62
C ALA A 81 6.24 -6.09 -16.50
N HIS A 82 5.65 -5.18 -15.71
CA HIS A 82 4.21 -5.15 -15.50
C HIS A 82 3.44 -4.76 -16.77
N VAL A 83 3.92 -3.75 -17.50
CA VAL A 83 3.30 -3.25 -18.72
C VAL A 83 3.44 -4.25 -19.87
N TRP A 84 4.64 -4.80 -20.07
CA TRP A 84 4.97 -5.57 -21.27
C TRP A 84 4.76 -7.07 -21.14
N PHE A 85 4.83 -7.64 -19.94
CA PHE A 85 4.67 -9.09 -19.73
C PHE A 85 3.44 -9.42 -18.89
N ILE A 86 3.35 -8.86 -17.67
CA ILE A 86 2.32 -9.30 -16.71
C ILE A 86 0.93 -8.91 -17.20
N THR A 87 0.72 -7.67 -17.63
CA THR A 87 -0.60 -7.21 -18.07
C THR A 87 -1.14 -8.03 -19.26
N PRO A 88 -0.37 -8.28 -20.34
CA PRO A 88 -0.81 -9.16 -21.43
C PRO A 88 -1.08 -10.60 -20.98
N ILE A 89 -0.22 -11.18 -20.15
CA ILE A 89 -0.40 -12.55 -19.64
C ILE A 89 -1.70 -12.63 -18.83
N LEU A 90 -1.95 -11.68 -17.92
CA LEU A 90 -3.20 -11.61 -17.17
C LEU A 90 -4.41 -11.48 -18.08
N ARG A 91 -4.32 -10.72 -19.18
CA ARG A 91 -5.39 -10.63 -20.18
C ARG A 91 -5.67 -11.98 -20.84
N VAL A 92 -4.65 -12.73 -21.22
CA VAL A 92 -4.79 -14.09 -21.77
C VAL A 92 -5.42 -15.02 -20.74
N CYS A 93 -4.92 -15.04 -19.50
CA CYS A 93 -5.48 -15.84 -18.42
C CYS A 93 -6.97 -15.51 -18.19
N MET A 94 -7.34 -14.22 -18.18
CA MET A 94 -8.74 -13.81 -18.06
C MET A 94 -9.61 -14.31 -19.21
N ILE A 95 -9.12 -14.33 -20.45
CA ILE A 95 -9.87 -14.88 -21.59
C ILE A 95 -10.15 -16.38 -21.37
N HIS A 96 -9.14 -17.15 -20.97
CA HIS A 96 -9.29 -18.58 -20.70
C HIS A 96 -10.23 -18.84 -19.51
N CYS A 97 -10.07 -18.11 -18.41
CA CYS A 97 -10.96 -18.21 -17.25
C CYS A 97 -12.41 -17.87 -17.61
N ASN A 98 -12.65 -16.82 -18.41
CA ASN A 98 -13.99 -16.46 -18.87
C ASN A 98 -14.62 -17.58 -19.72
N LEU A 99 -13.83 -18.25 -20.56
CA LEU A 99 -14.32 -19.41 -21.29
C LEU A 99 -14.73 -20.54 -20.34
N CYS A 100 -13.85 -20.91 -19.40
CA CYS A 100 -14.14 -21.93 -18.39
C CYS A 100 -15.39 -21.60 -17.57
N GLN A 101 -15.56 -20.33 -17.19
CA GLN A 101 -16.72 -19.85 -16.45
C GLN A 101 -18.00 -20.01 -17.27
N LYS A 102 -17.97 -19.66 -18.57
CA LYS A 102 -19.13 -19.84 -19.46
C LYS A 102 -19.47 -21.31 -19.64
N THR A 103 -18.47 -22.16 -19.91
CA THR A 103 -18.70 -23.61 -20.08
C THR A 103 -19.25 -24.24 -18.81
N PHE A 104 -18.72 -23.87 -17.65
CA PHE A 104 -19.23 -24.34 -16.36
C PHE A 104 -20.65 -23.85 -16.11
N GLY A 105 -20.92 -22.56 -16.35
CA GLY A 105 -22.27 -22.00 -16.22
C GLY A 105 -23.29 -22.68 -17.13
N THR A 106 -22.93 -22.97 -18.38
CA THR A 106 -23.77 -23.74 -19.31
C THR A 106 -24.00 -25.17 -18.81
N ALA A 107 -22.97 -25.86 -18.31
CA ALA A 107 -23.11 -27.21 -17.77
C ALA A 107 -24.04 -27.24 -16.55
N VAL A 108 -23.85 -26.31 -15.60
CA VAL A 108 -24.74 -26.16 -14.44
C VAL A 108 -26.16 -25.86 -14.87
N ASN A 109 -26.37 -24.96 -15.83
CA ASN A 109 -27.71 -24.65 -16.32
C ASN A 109 -28.36 -25.87 -16.98
N CYS A 110 -27.63 -26.62 -17.80
CA CYS A 110 -28.17 -27.81 -18.47
C CYS A 110 -28.54 -28.93 -17.47
N CYS A 111 -27.75 -29.14 -16.42
CA CYS A 111 -27.99 -30.20 -15.45
C CYS A 111 -28.99 -29.79 -14.35
N CYS A 112 -28.83 -28.59 -13.81
CA CYS A 112 -29.59 -28.15 -12.63
C CYS A 112 -30.91 -27.44 -13.00
N ALA A 113 -31.01 -26.75 -14.14
CA ALA A 113 -32.27 -26.13 -14.55
C ALA A 113 -33.43 -27.13 -14.69
N PRO A 114 -33.28 -28.29 -15.38
CA PRO A 114 -34.38 -29.25 -15.47
C PRO A 114 -34.76 -29.83 -14.10
N CYS A 115 -33.79 -30.07 -13.21
CA CYS A 115 -34.09 -30.49 -11.85
C CYS A 115 -34.91 -29.43 -11.09
N CYS A 116 -34.47 -28.17 -11.12
CA CYS A 116 -35.17 -27.06 -10.48
C CYS A 116 -36.57 -26.84 -11.07
N GLU A 117 -36.75 -27.05 -12.38
CA GLU A 117 -38.05 -26.95 -13.05
C GLU A 117 -39.00 -28.07 -12.63
N VAL A 118 -38.52 -29.31 -12.50
CA VAL A 118 -39.33 -30.42 -11.96
C VAL A 118 -39.72 -30.16 -10.50
N PHE A 119 -38.80 -29.66 -9.67
CA PHE A 119 -39.12 -29.29 -8.29
C PHE A 119 -40.12 -28.13 -8.23
N SER A 120 -40.01 -27.13 -9.10
CA SER A 120 -40.97 -26.01 -9.13
C SER A 120 -42.39 -26.47 -9.49
N LEU A 121 -42.54 -27.48 -10.35
CA LEU A 121 -43.84 -28.08 -10.67
C LEU A 121 -44.49 -28.82 -9.48
N LEU A 122 -43.69 -29.44 -8.60
CA LEU A 122 -44.19 -30.06 -7.37
C LEU A 122 -44.79 -29.02 -6.42
N PHE A 123 -44.14 -27.85 -6.29
CA PHE A 123 -44.63 -26.75 -5.46
C PHE A 123 -45.69 -25.89 -6.15
N SER A 124 -45.76 -25.91 -7.48
CA SER A 124 -46.71 -25.13 -8.30
C SER A 124 -48.18 -25.48 -8.03
N ASN A 125 -48.49 -26.70 -7.57
CA ASN A 125 -49.86 -27.13 -7.29
C ASN A 125 -50.32 -26.81 -5.85
N ILE A 126 -49.46 -26.22 -5.01
CA ILE A 126 -49.81 -25.84 -3.65
C ILE A 126 -50.57 -24.51 -3.71
N ARG A 127 -51.91 -24.57 -3.68
CA ARG A 127 -52.78 -23.39 -3.59
C ARG A 127 -52.98 -23.01 -2.13
N ILE A 128 -52.47 -21.85 -1.72
CA ILE A 128 -52.69 -21.33 -0.36
C ILE A 128 -54.07 -20.67 -0.33
N GLU A 129 -55.04 -21.28 0.33
CA GLU A 129 -56.28 -20.60 0.67
C GLU A 129 -56.06 -19.73 1.91
N LYS A 130 -56.27 -18.41 1.74
CA LYS A 130 -56.29 -17.46 2.86
C LYS A 130 -57.61 -17.64 3.62
N LYS A 131 -57.49 -17.93 4.91
CA LYS A 131 -58.57 -17.93 5.89
C LYS A 131 -58.92 -16.50 6.31
#